data_AF-A0A4D4KBP3-F1
#
_entry.id   AF-A0A4D4KBP3-F1
#
_cell.length_a   1.000
_cell.length_b   1.000
_cell.length_c   1.000
_cell.angle_alpha   90.00
_cell.angle_beta   90.00
_cell.angle_gamma   90.00
#
_symmetry.space_group_name_H-M   'P 1'
#
loop_
_entity.id
_entity.type
_entity.pdbx_description
1 polymer ?
#
loop_
_entity_poly.entity_id
_entity_poly.type
_entity_poly.pdbx_seq_one_letter_code
_entity_poly.pdbx_strand_id
1 'polypeptide(L)'
;MEITDPDGLRRATYERIDSDESLAAEERGHARRMVESDEAEALAYLVDPFEMVEEVPGVELAQASWSSEHIDYDPRAAEWSGAFADLDEDD
;
A
#
# COMPACT_ATOMS: atom_id res chain seq x y z
N MET A 1 2.80 -1.17 19.12
CA MET A 1 2.88 -2.62 18.83
C MET A 1 4.28 -2.88 18.33
N GLU A 2 4.94 -3.94 18.77
CA GLU A 2 6.33 -4.26 18.40
C GLU A 2 6.34 -5.59 17.64
N ILE A 3 7.07 -5.67 16.53
CA ILE A 3 7.21 -6.89 15.73
C ILE A 3 8.35 -7.70 16.33
N THR A 4 8.04 -8.87 16.89
CA THR A 4 9.02 -9.72 17.59
C THR A 4 9.84 -10.61 16.67
N ASP A 5 9.38 -10.84 15.44
CA ASP A 5 10.06 -11.65 14.42
C ASP A 5 9.85 -11.04 13.02
N PRO A 6 10.60 -9.97 12.68
CA PRO A 6 10.45 -9.27 11.40
C PRO A 6 10.85 -10.16 10.20
N ASP A 7 11.87 -11.00 10.36
CA ASP A 7 12.29 -11.92 9.28
C ASP A 7 11.25 -13.01 9.01
N GLY A 8 10.65 -13.57 10.06
CA GLY A 8 9.56 -14.53 9.95
C GLY A 8 8.33 -13.92 9.27
N LEU A 9 7.96 -12.69 9.65
CA LEU A 9 6.89 -11.92 9.03
C LEU A 9 7.14 -11.71 7.53
N ARG A 10 8.35 -11.24 7.17
CA ARG A 10 8.71 -10.98 5.78
C ARG A 10 8.67 -12.25 4.93
N ARG A 11 9.19 -13.37 5.45
CA ARG A 11 9.14 -14.67 4.76
C ARG A 11 7.70 -15.13 4.52
N ALA A 12 6.85 -15.09 5.55
CA ALA A 12 5.44 -15.48 5.41
C ALA A 12 4.72 -14.62 4.36
N THR A 13 5.07 -13.33 4.30
CA THR A 13 4.52 -12.40 3.32
C THR A 13 4.97 -12.75 1.90
N TYR A 14 6.26 -13.04 1.69
CA TYR A 14 6.75 -13.48 0.37
C TYR A 14 6.09 -14.78 -0.10
N GLU A 15 5.91 -15.74 0.80
CA GLU A 15 5.17 -16.98 0.50
C GLU A 15 3.74 -16.69 0.05
N ARG A 16 3.05 -15.74 0.71
CA ARG A 16 1.71 -15.33 0.31
C ARG A 16 1.71 -14.66 -1.07
N ILE A 17 2.59 -13.67 -1.28
CA ILE A 17 2.71 -12.91 -2.54
C ILE A 17 2.97 -13.85 -3.73
N ASP A 18 3.83 -14.85 -3.54
CA ASP A 18 4.15 -15.82 -4.60
C ASP A 18 2.99 -16.76 -4.89
N SER A 19 2.20 -17.12 -3.88
CA SER A 19 1.04 -18.01 -4.01
C SER A 19 -0.24 -17.33 -4.50
N ASP A 20 -0.28 -16.00 -4.50
CA ASP A 20 -1.49 -15.24 -4.85
C ASP A 20 -1.67 -15.19 -6.37
N GLU A 21 -2.47 -16.08 -6.93
CA GLU A 21 -2.74 -16.17 -8.36
C GLU A 21 -3.52 -14.97 -8.93
N SER A 22 -4.12 -14.13 -8.07
CA SER A 22 -4.88 -12.97 -8.49
C SER A 22 -4.00 -11.77 -8.88
N LEU A 23 -2.75 -11.74 -8.40
CA LEU A 23 -1.77 -10.71 -8.69
C LEU A 23 -1.10 -10.89 -10.06
N ALA A 24 -1.10 -9.83 -10.87
CA ALA A 24 -0.29 -9.79 -12.08
C ALA A 24 1.22 -9.85 -11.74
N ALA A 25 2.05 -10.27 -12.70
CA ALA A 25 3.49 -10.45 -12.46
C ALA A 25 4.19 -9.14 -12.03
N GLU A 26 3.80 -8.01 -12.62
CA GLU A 26 4.34 -6.69 -12.27
C GLU A 26 3.95 -6.27 -10.85
N GLU A 27 2.68 -6.41 -10.50
CA GLU A 27 2.15 -6.10 -9.16
C GLU A 27 2.79 -6.97 -8.08
N ARG A 28 3.02 -8.26 -8.38
CA ARG A 28 3.76 -9.18 -7.49
C ARG A 28 5.18 -8.70 -7.22
N GLY A 29 5.89 -8.26 -8.26
CA GLY A 29 7.22 -7.68 -8.14
C GLY A 29 7.21 -6.37 -7.33
N HIS A 30 6.19 -5.54 -7.51
CA HIS A 30 6.00 -4.32 -6.73
C HIS A 30 5.74 -4.62 -5.25
N ALA A 31 4.81 -5.53 -4.93
CA ALA A 31 4.49 -5.93 -3.56
C ALA A 31 5.73 -6.45 -2.81
N ARG A 32 6.56 -7.27 -3.47
CA ARG A 32 7.84 -7.74 -2.90
C ARG A 32 8.78 -6.59 -2.53
N ARG A 33 8.92 -5.58 -3.39
CA ARG A 33 9.78 -4.41 -3.12
C ARG A 33 9.28 -3.57 -1.95
N MET A 34 7.96 -3.38 -1.83
CA MET A 34 7.36 -2.66 -0.70
C MET A 34 7.64 -3.38 0.63
N VAL A 35 7.42 -4.70 0.66
CA VAL A 35 7.69 -5.56 1.82
C VAL A 35 9.18 -5.62 2.18
N GLU A 36 10.08 -5.49 1.20
CA GLU A 36 11.51 -5.37 1.45
C GLU A 36 11.90 -4.01 2.06
N SER A 37 11.16 -2.95 1.73
CA SER A 37 11.44 -1.59 2.18
C SER A 37 10.97 -1.30 3.61
N ASP A 38 9.87 -1.90 4.07
CA ASP A 38 9.27 -1.62 5.39
C ASP A 38 8.45 -2.83 5.90
N GLU A 39 8.67 -3.25 7.15
CA GLU A 39 7.90 -4.32 7.78
C GLU A 39 6.41 -3.99 7.96
N ALA A 40 6.03 -2.71 7.99
CA ALA A 40 4.64 -2.29 7.99
C ALA A 40 3.90 -2.71 6.70
N GLU A 41 4.60 -2.74 5.56
CA GLU A 41 4.03 -3.20 4.29
C GLU A 41 3.75 -4.70 4.32
N ALA A 42 4.58 -5.47 5.02
CA ALA A 42 4.35 -6.90 5.25
C ALA A 42 3.06 -7.13 6.05
N LEU A 43 2.82 -6.35 7.10
CA LEU A 43 1.58 -6.40 7.86
C LEU A 43 0.38 -5.97 7.01
N ALA A 44 0.50 -4.88 6.26
CA ALA A 44 -0.56 -4.38 5.40
C ALA A 44 -0.98 -5.40 4.33
N TYR A 45 -0.03 -6.17 3.80
CA TYR A 45 -0.32 -7.21 2.81
C TYR A 45 -0.99 -8.45 3.40
N LEU A 46 -0.67 -8.82 4.65
CA LEU A 46 -1.21 -10.03 5.29
C LEU A 46 -2.57 -9.82 5.96
N VAL A 47 -2.94 -8.57 6.24
CA VAL A 47 -4.18 -8.24 6.92
C VAL A 47 -5.25 -7.90 5.87
N ASP A 48 -6.35 -8.66 5.86
CA ASP A 48 -7.58 -8.24 5.19
C ASP A 48 -8.44 -7.43 6.18
N PRO A 49 -8.49 -6.09 6.06
CA PRO A 49 -9.24 -5.27 7.01
C PRO A 49 -10.75 -5.49 6.89
N PHE A 50 -11.27 -5.94 5.74
CA PHE A 50 -12.70 -6.16 5.55
C PHE A 50 -13.15 -7.44 6.25
N GLU A 51 -12.42 -8.54 6.07
CA GLU A 51 -12.66 -9.79 6.79
C GLU A 51 -12.70 -9.55 8.31
N MET A 52 -11.77 -8.75 8.84
CA MET A 52 -11.71 -8.46 10.28
C MET A 52 -12.92 -7.72 10.82
N VAL A 53 -13.47 -6.75 10.07
CA VAL A 53 -14.59 -5.93 10.55
C VAL A 53 -15.95 -6.56 10.26
N GLU A 54 -16.04 -7.50 9.32
CA GLU A 54 -17.26 -8.27 9.03
C GLU A 54 -17.72 -9.15 10.21
N GLU A 55 -16.79 -9.59 11.07
CA GLU A 55 -17.13 -10.39 12.26
C GLU A 55 -17.74 -9.56 13.40
N VAL A 56 -17.69 -8.21 13.32
CA VAL A 56 -18.16 -7.33 14.39
C VAL A 56 -19.68 -7.13 14.31
N PRO A 57 -20.45 -7.51 15.35
CA PRO A 57 -21.91 -7.42 15.30
C PRO A 57 -22.42 -5.99 15.09
N GLY A 58 -23.28 -5.81 14.09
CA GLY A 58 -23.91 -4.53 13.78
C GLY A 58 -23.05 -3.57 12.95
N VAL A 59 -21.89 -4.01 12.45
CA VAL A 59 -21.13 -3.25 11.45
C VAL A 59 -21.76 -3.41 10.07
N GLU A 60 -21.98 -2.28 9.41
CA GLU A 60 -22.37 -2.20 7.99
C GLU A 60 -21.30 -1.42 7.24
N LEU A 61 -20.65 -2.04 6.26
CA LEU A 61 -19.67 -1.37 5.41
C LEU A 61 -20.37 -0.50 4.37
N ALA A 62 -20.05 0.79 4.36
CA ALA A 62 -20.53 1.75 3.37
C ALA A 62 -19.36 2.30 2.56
N GLN A 63 -19.48 2.31 1.23
CA GLN A 63 -18.49 2.92 0.35
C GLN A 63 -18.61 4.45 0.44
N ALA A 64 -17.56 5.11 0.90
CA ALA A 64 -17.46 6.57 0.86
C ALA A 64 -16.85 6.99 -0.48
N SER A 65 -17.61 7.68 -1.33
CA SER A 65 -17.05 8.30 -2.53
C SER A 65 -16.51 9.67 -2.17
N TRP A 66 -15.26 9.93 -2.58
CA TRP A 66 -14.67 11.26 -2.56
C TRP A 66 -14.55 11.73 -4.00
N SER A 67 -15.18 12.86 -4.31
CA SER A 67 -14.94 13.56 -5.56
C SER A 67 -13.89 14.64 -5.31
N SER A 68 -12.77 14.56 -6.03
CA SER A 68 -11.84 15.69 -6.12
C SER A 68 -12.26 16.61 -7.27
N GLU A 69 -12.00 17.91 -7.14
CA GLU A 69 -12.11 18.82 -8.28
C GLU A 69 -11.00 18.48 -9.28
N HIS A 70 -11.35 18.35 -10.55
CA HIS A 70 -10.36 18.17 -11.61
C HIS A 70 -9.79 19.54 -11.99
N ILE A 71 -8.50 19.74 -11.75
CA ILE A 71 -7.78 20.95 -12.15
C ILE A 71 -6.78 20.62 -13.25
N ASP A 72 -6.52 21.56 -14.14
CA ASP A 72 -5.46 21.41 -15.14
C ASP A 72 -4.09 21.45 -14.44
N TYR A 73 -3.18 20.57 -14.87
CA TYR A 73 -1.81 20.56 -14.38
C TYR A 73 -1.09 21.86 -14.79
N ASP A 74 -0.65 22.66 -13.82
CA ASP A 74 0.21 23.81 -14.03
C ASP A 74 1.60 23.58 -13.40
N PRO A 75 2.64 23.30 -14.21
CA PRO A 75 4.00 23.09 -13.71
C PRO A 75 4.62 24.36 -13.08
N ARG A 76 3.99 25.53 -13.23
CA ARG A 76 4.41 26.79 -12.62
C ARG A 76 3.60 27.16 -11.39
N ALA A 77 2.58 26.39 -11.03
CA ALA A 77 1.76 26.70 -9.87
C ALA A 77 2.58 26.52 -8.58
N ALA A 78 2.64 27.61 -7.80
CA ALA A 78 3.48 27.70 -6.60
C ALA A 78 3.11 26.65 -5.54
N GLU A 79 1.85 26.19 -5.52
CA GLU A 79 1.38 25.13 -4.63
C GLU A 79 2.07 23.77 -4.85
N TRP A 80 2.57 23.51 -6.07
CA TRP A 80 3.26 22.26 -6.43
C TRP A 80 4.79 22.36 -6.34
N SER A 81 5.32 23.59 -6.23
CA SER A 81 6.75 23.89 -6.37
C SER A 81 7.68 23.34 -5.27
N GLY A 82 7.14 22.68 -4.24
CA GLY A 82 7.91 21.99 -3.19
C GLY A 82 7.52 20.54 -2.94
N ALA A 83 6.50 20.02 -3.62
CA ALA A 83 6.01 18.66 -3.41
C ALA A 83 6.84 17.59 -4.14
N PHE A 84 7.61 18.00 -5.16
CA PHE A 84 8.37 17.10 -6.05
C PHE A 84 9.85 17.47 -6.16
N ALA A 85 10.36 18.29 -5.24
CA ALA A 85 11.74 18.80 -5.31
C ALA A 85 12.82 17.70 -5.23
N ASP A 86 12.46 16.49 -4.76
CA ASP A 86 13.37 15.34 -4.64
C ASP A 86 13.28 14.33 -5.80
N LEU A 87 12.48 14.60 -6.86
CA LEU A 87 12.28 13.64 -7.98
C LEU A 87 13.22 13.87 -9.19
N ASP A 88 14.17 14.81 -9.10
CA ASP A 88 14.99 15.27 -10.24
C ASP A 88 16.50 15.03 -10.07
N GLU A 89 16.92 14.00 -9.33
CA GLU A 89 18.32 13.57 -9.25
C GLU A 89 18.46 12.05 -9.43
N ASP A 90 18.38 11.57 -10.67
CA ASP A 90 19.17 10.44 -11.20
C ASP A 90 18.79 10.18 -12.68
N ASP A 91 19.56 10.78 -13.61
CA ASP A 91 19.65 10.41 -15.05
C ASP A 91 20.91 9.55 -15.26
#